data_AF-A0A0D0CCK6-F1
#
_entry.id   AF-A0A0D0CCK6-F1
#
_cell.length_a   1.000
_cell.length_b   1.000
_cell.length_c   1.000
_cell.angle_alpha   90.00
_cell.angle_beta   90.00
_cell.angle_gamma   90.00
#
_symmetry.space_group_name_H-M   'P 1'
#
loop_
_entity.id
_entity.type
_entity.pdbx_description
1 polymer ?
#
loop_
_entity_poly.entity_id
_entity_poly.type
_entity_poly.pdbx_seq_one_letter_code
_entity_poly.pdbx_strand_id
1 'polypeptide(L)'
;MDIATHEEAAQWLRDQWEVDNADQRAQYQAQVQEEQELLEQRRQEAANAERLKEAERKERELELAKEAEKKHTPLYTFQKGKSIASIPSQLHPHAKKLMTVCKYIPLWYFLPEAAAEAKEQNKESVDTNCFQIAMDDSETSGSLLTLVGSHAACASPNAIPDVQLTWAQLGVYPNKFIVMFAGFYTNMDMHQELRELEGELVMAHYHAKMHLAWYNVNDRKEPFDLLVISESILETS
;
A
#
# COMPACT_ATOMS: atom_id res chain seq x y z
N MET A 1 -93.85 -18.50 -33.68
CA MET A 1 -92.89 -17.43 -33.96
C MET A 1 -93.06 -16.40 -32.86
N ASP A 2 -91.93 -16.07 -32.23
CA ASP A 2 -91.65 -14.88 -31.43
C ASP A 2 -92.40 -14.79 -30.08
N ILE A 3 -91.78 -14.59 -28.92
CA ILE A 3 -90.57 -13.85 -28.59
C ILE A 3 -89.94 -14.56 -27.38
N ALA A 4 -88.70 -15.06 -27.51
CA ALA A 4 -87.85 -15.25 -26.35
C ALA A 4 -87.65 -13.86 -25.75
N THR A 5 -88.15 -13.66 -24.53
CA THR A 5 -88.26 -12.36 -23.89
C THR A 5 -86.90 -11.67 -23.85
N HIS A 6 -86.83 -10.40 -24.28
CA HIS A 6 -85.59 -9.60 -24.37
C HIS A 6 -84.74 -9.65 -23.07
N GLU A 7 -85.40 -9.85 -21.92
CA GLU A 7 -84.76 -10.01 -20.61
C GLU A 7 -83.95 -11.31 -20.48
N GLU A 8 -84.42 -12.44 -21.04
CA GLU A 8 -83.73 -13.73 -21.00
C GLU A 8 -82.50 -13.74 -21.90
N ALA A 9 -82.59 -13.12 -23.08
CA ALA A 9 -81.45 -12.92 -23.97
C ALA A 9 -80.38 -12.01 -23.33
N ALA A 10 -80.80 -10.96 -22.61
CA ALA A 10 -79.90 -10.09 -21.86
C ALA A 10 -79.25 -10.81 -20.67
N GLN A 11 -79.99 -11.70 -19.99
CA GLN A 11 -79.45 -12.55 -18.92
C GLN A 11 -78.36 -13.48 -19.44
N TRP A 12 -78.66 -14.20 -20.53
CA TRP A 12 -77.72 -15.15 -21.14
C TRP A 12 -76.43 -14.47 -21.63
N LEU A 13 -76.51 -13.29 -22.25
CA LEU A 13 -75.33 -12.53 -22.66
C LEU A 13 -74.49 -12.04 -21.47
N ARG A 14 -75.11 -11.70 -20.34
CA ARG A 14 -74.40 -11.32 -19.12
C ARG A 14 -73.67 -12.52 -18.52
N ASP A 15 -74.34 -13.65 -18.39
CA ASP A 15 -73.76 -14.87 -17.84
C ASP A 15 -72.59 -15.35 -18.71
N GLN A 16 -72.75 -15.31 -20.05
CA GLN A 16 -71.67 -15.65 -20.98
C GLN A 16 -70.50 -14.66 -20.85
N TRP A 17 -70.77 -13.37 -20.76
CA TRP A 17 -69.72 -12.36 -20.58
C TRP A 17 -68.99 -12.51 -19.25
N GLU A 18 -69.68 -12.87 -18.16
CA GLU A 18 -69.06 -13.12 -16.87
C GLU A 18 -68.10 -14.31 -16.91
N VAL A 19 -68.47 -15.39 -17.59
CA VAL A 19 -67.60 -16.56 -17.79
C VAL A 19 -66.38 -16.18 -18.62
N ASP A 20 -66.57 -15.55 -19.77
CA ASP A 20 -65.45 -15.16 -20.65
C ASP A 20 -64.51 -14.15 -19.97
N ASN A 21 -65.05 -13.21 -19.21
CA ASN A 21 -64.28 -12.23 -18.45
C ASN A 21 -63.54 -12.89 -17.26
N ALA A 22 -64.15 -13.87 -16.60
CA ALA A 22 -63.48 -14.64 -15.55
C ALA A 22 -62.28 -15.42 -16.12
N ASP A 23 -62.44 -16.07 -17.27
CA ASP A 23 -61.37 -16.80 -17.94
C ASP A 23 -60.24 -15.87 -18.40
N GLN A 24 -60.58 -14.71 -18.98
CA GLN A 24 -59.58 -13.70 -19.36
C GLN A 24 -58.80 -13.16 -18.17
N ARG A 25 -59.48 -12.91 -17.04
CA ARG A 25 -58.83 -12.47 -15.79
C ARG A 25 -57.91 -13.54 -15.24
N ALA A 26 -58.33 -14.81 -15.27
CA ALA A 26 -57.50 -15.92 -14.80
C ALA A 26 -56.23 -16.07 -15.65
N GLN A 27 -56.34 -15.98 -16.99
CA GLN A 27 -55.20 -16.02 -17.90
C GLN A 27 -54.25 -14.84 -17.67
N TYR A 28 -54.79 -13.63 -17.51
CA TYR A 28 -53.97 -12.45 -17.23
C TYR A 28 -53.25 -12.55 -15.88
N GLN A 29 -53.94 -13.03 -14.84
CA GLN A 29 -53.32 -13.26 -13.53
C GLN A 29 -52.20 -14.29 -13.59
N ALA A 30 -52.37 -15.37 -14.34
CA ALA A 30 -51.33 -16.37 -14.54
C ALA A 30 -50.08 -15.78 -15.23
N GLN A 31 -50.27 -14.96 -16.28
CA GLN A 31 -49.17 -14.28 -16.96
C GLN A 31 -48.42 -13.31 -16.03
N VAL A 32 -49.15 -12.52 -15.25
CA VAL A 32 -48.54 -11.58 -14.30
C VAL A 32 -47.74 -12.32 -13.21
N GLN A 33 -48.23 -13.47 -12.74
CA GLN A 33 -47.51 -14.28 -11.76
C GLN A 33 -46.22 -14.85 -12.35
N GLU A 34 -46.26 -15.41 -13.56
CA GLU A 34 -45.07 -15.94 -14.25
C GLU A 34 -44.02 -14.86 -14.51
N GLU A 35 -44.44 -13.65 -14.92
CA GLU A 35 -43.54 -12.52 -15.09
C GLU A 35 -42.92 -12.07 -13.77
N GLN A 36 -43.68 -12.05 -12.68
CA GLN A 36 -43.19 -11.70 -11.35
C GLN A 36 -42.16 -12.72 -10.85
N GLU A 37 -42.43 -14.01 -11.01
CA GLU A 37 -41.50 -15.08 -10.65
C GLU A 37 -40.20 -14.99 -11.44
N LEU A 38 -40.27 -14.71 -12.75
CA LEU A 38 -39.08 -14.56 -13.58
C LEU A 38 -38.24 -13.35 -13.16
N LEU A 39 -38.89 -12.22 -12.84
CA LEU A 39 -38.19 -11.03 -12.34
C LEU A 39 -37.54 -11.26 -10.98
N GLU A 40 -38.20 -12.00 -10.10
CA GLU A 40 -37.68 -12.33 -8.78
C GLU A 40 -36.51 -13.31 -8.88
N GLN A 41 -36.58 -14.32 -9.76
CA GLN A 41 -35.46 -15.22 -10.06
C GLN A 41 -34.24 -14.44 -10.56
N ARG A 42 -34.42 -13.55 -11.54
CA ARG A 42 -33.30 -12.73 -12.05
C ARG A 42 -32.70 -11.83 -10.97
N ARG A 43 -33.52 -11.28 -10.08
CA ARG A 43 -33.05 -10.47 -8.95
C ARG A 43 -32.23 -11.31 -7.98
N GLN A 44 -32.69 -12.53 -7.66
CA GLN A 44 -31.96 -13.45 -6.79
C GLN A 44 -30.64 -13.91 -7.41
N GLU A 45 -30.62 -14.23 -8.71
CA GLU A 45 -29.41 -14.57 -9.44
C GLU A 45 -28.39 -13.43 -9.43
N ALA A 46 -28.84 -12.20 -9.70
CA ALA A 46 -27.98 -11.02 -9.65
C ALA A 46 -27.40 -10.79 -8.25
N ALA A 47 -28.22 -10.91 -7.21
CA ALA A 47 -27.78 -10.77 -5.82
C ALA A 47 -26.77 -11.88 -5.43
N ASN A 48 -26.99 -13.11 -5.87
CA ASN A 48 -26.07 -14.22 -5.63
C ASN A 48 -24.74 -14.04 -6.38
N ALA A 49 -24.79 -13.55 -7.63
CA ALA A 49 -23.60 -13.25 -8.41
C ALA A 49 -22.76 -12.12 -7.79
N GLU A 50 -23.41 -11.05 -7.30
CA GLU A 50 -22.75 -9.97 -6.54
C GLU A 50 -22.07 -10.52 -5.27
N ARG A 51 -22.78 -11.32 -4.48
CA ARG A 51 -22.22 -11.94 -3.27
C ARG A 51 -21.03 -12.84 -3.56
N LEU A 52 -21.07 -13.61 -4.66
CA LEU A 52 -19.97 -14.46 -5.07
C LEU A 52 -18.75 -13.63 -5.48
N LYS A 53 -18.94 -12.58 -6.28
CA LYS A 53 -17.87 -11.65 -6.67
C LYS A 53 -17.24 -10.95 -5.47
N GLU A 54 -18.05 -10.54 -4.49
CA GLU A 54 -17.54 -9.89 -3.29
C GLU A 54 -16.75 -10.86 -2.41
N ALA A 55 -17.20 -12.12 -2.30
CA ALA A 55 -16.46 -13.17 -1.60
C ALA A 55 -15.13 -13.46 -2.28
N GLU A 56 -15.11 -13.58 -3.61
CA GLU A 56 -13.89 -13.81 -4.40
C GLU A 56 -12.93 -12.61 -4.27
N ARG A 57 -13.43 -11.37 -4.29
CA ARG A 57 -12.60 -10.18 -4.06
C ARG A 57 -11.97 -10.20 -2.66
N LYS A 58 -12.75 -10.52 -1.63
CA LYS A 58 -12.24 -10.62 -0.25
C LYS A 58 -11.20 -11.73 -0.11
N GLU A 59 -11.39 -12.86 -0.79
CA GLU A 59 -10.41 -13.95 -0.80
C GLU A 59 -9.11 -13.53 -1.47
N ARG A 60 -9.18 -12.89 -2.65
CA ARG A 60 -7.98 -12.34 -3.33
C ARG A 60 -7.28 -11.27 -2.48
N GLU A 61 -8.03 -10.39 -1.82
CA GLU A 61 -7.47 -9.38 -0.91
C GLU A 61 -6.78 -10.04 0.29
N LEU A 62 -7.36 -11.10 0.87
CA LEU A 62 -6.75 -11.88 1.95
C LEU A 62 -5.50 -12.63 1.48
N GLU A 63 -5.49 -13.20 0.28
CA GLU A 63 -4.31 -13.85 -0.29
C GLU A 63 -3.18 -12.85 -0.54
N LEU A 64 -3.49 -11.69 -1.13
CA LEU A 64 -2.54 -10.60 -1.34
C LEU A 64 -1.99 -10.09 0.00
N ALA A 65 -2.83 -9.95 1.03
CA ALA A 65 -2.40 -9.55 2.36
C ALA A 65 -1.46 -10.59 3.00
N LYS A 66 -1.77 -11.90 2.87
CA LYS A 66 -0.89 -12.99 3.34
C LYS A 66 0.42 -13.04 2.58
N GLU A 67 0.41 -12.78 1.28
CA GLU A 67 1.63 -12.75 0.46
C GLU A 67 2.50 -11.53 0.81
N ALA A 68 1.88 -10.36 1.07
CA ALA A 68 2.57 -9.17 1.56
C ALA A 68 3.16 -9.40 2.97
N GLU A 69 2.43 -10.08 3.85
CA GLU A 69 2.92 -10.43 5.20
C GLU A 69 4.13 -11.38 5.14
N LYS A 70 4.14 -12.35 4.20
CA LYS A 70 5.30 -13.23 3.97
C LYS A 70 6.53 -12.50 3.43
N LYS A 71 6.34 -11.44 2.64
CA LYS A 71 7.42 -10.63 2.06
C LYS A 71 7.96 -9.57 3.05
N HIS A 72 7.25 -9.30 4.13
CA HIS A 72 7.68 -8.34 5.13
C HIS A 72 8.89 -8.86 5.90
N THR A 73 9.97 -8.09 5.97
CA THR A 73 11.09 -8.39 6.85
C THR A 73 10.59 -8.40 8.29
N PRO A 74 10.64 -9.53 9.01
CA PRO A 74 10.08 -9.61 10.37
C PRO A 74 10.74 -8.55 11.27
N LEU A 75 9.92 -7.70 11.89
CA LEU A 75 10.40 -6.72 12.88
C LEU A 75 10.71 -7.45 14.17
N TYR A 76 11.96 -7.37 14.61
CA TYR A 76 12.40 -8.06 15.81
C TYR A 76 11.97 -7.31 17.07
N THR A 77 11.79 -8.03 18.17
CA THR A 77 11.44 -7.45 19.46
C THR A 77 12.66 -6.80 20.08
N PHE A 78 12.56 -5.53 20.47
CA PHE A 78 13.63 -4.83 21.20
C PHE A 78 13.53 -5.05 22.71
N GLN A 79 14.67 -4.98 23.40
CA GLN A 79 14.71 -4.90 24.87
C GLN A 79 14.58 -3.43 25.28
N LYS A 80 13.59 -3.14 26.13
CA LYS A 80 13.37 -1.80 26.67
C LYS A 80 14.62 -1.33 27.44
N GLY A 81 15.11 -0.12 27.15
CA GLY A 81 16.21 0.51 27.89
C GLY A 81 17.64 0.22 27.42
N LYS A 82 17.85 -0.50 26.32
CA LYS A 82 19.18 -0.57 25.66
C LYS A 82 19.31 0.53 24.61
N SER A 83 20.48 1.17 24.54
CA SER A 83 20.89 2.12 23.48
C SER A 83 22.06 1.56 22.66
N ILE A 84 22.45 2.23 21.57
CA ILE A 84 23.59 1.84 20.72
C ILE A 84 24.74 2.85 20.84
N ALA A 85 25.98 2.40 20.59
CA ALA A 85 27.19 3.22 20.69
C ALA A 85 27.71 3.79 19.34
N SER A 86 27.27 3.27 18.18
CA SER A 86 27.72 3.76 16.86
C SER A 86 26.78 3.34 15.72
N ILE A 87 26.74 4.14 14.66
CA ILE A 87 25.77 4.07 13.55
C ILE A 87 26.49 3.67 12.25
N PRO A 88 26.10 2.57 11.59
CA PRO A 88 26.63 2.23 10.27
C PRO A 88 25.87 2.98 9.16
N SER A 89 26.55 3.78 8.34
CA SER A 89 25.96 4.49 7.21
C SER A 89 25.70 3.56 6.01
N GLN A 90 24.45 3.25 5.66
CA GLN A 90 24.09 2.38 4.52
C GLN A 90 23.02 2.97 3.57
N LEU A 91 23.08 4.28 3.29
CA LEU A 91 22.27 4.88 2.22
C LEU A 91 22.81 4.50 0.82
N HIS A 92 21.92 4.20 -0.12
CA HIS A 92 22.25 3.89 -1.52
C HIS A 92 23.05 5.05 -2.15
N PRO A 93 24.18 4.78 -2.85
CA PRO A 93 25.04 5.82 -3.41
C PRO A 93 24.30 6.81 -4.32
N HIS A 94 23.35 6.32 -5.13
CA HIS A 94 22.52 7.17 -6.00
C HIS A 94 21.59 8.10 -5.22
N ALA A 95 20.96 7.61 -4.15
CA ALA A 95 20.15 8.44 -3.27
C ALA A 95 21.01 9.52 -2.60
N LYS A 96 22.22 9.18 -2.12
CA LYS A 96 23.17 10.17 -1.59
C LYS A 96 23.50 11.26 -2.61
N LYS A 97 23.77 10.90 -3.86
CA LYS A 97 24.04 11.85 -4.94
C LYS A 97 22.85 12.79 -5.17
N LEU A 98 21.63 12.28 -5.20
CA LEU A 98 20.43 13.10 -5.35
C LEU A 98 20.19 14.02 -4.14
N MET A 99 20.46 13.54 -2.91
CA MET A 99 20.41 14.37 -1.70
C MET A 99 21.40 15.54 -1.77
N THR A 100 22.65 15.29 -2.17
CA THR A 100 23.67 16.35 -2.29
C THR A 100 23.27 17.43 -3.30
N VAL A 101 22.55 17.05 -4.36
CA VAL A 101 22.08 17.97 -5.41
C VAL A 101 20.66 18.49 -5.10
N CYS A 102 20.08 18.16 -3.93
CA CYS A 102 18.73 18.52 -3.52
C CYS A 102 17.66 18.19 -4.58
N LYS A 103 17.82 17.06 -5.28
CA LYS A 103 16.86 16.57 -6.27
C LYS A 103 15.88 15.61 -5.63
N TYR A 104 14.72 15.47 -6.26
CA TYR A 104 13.72 14.48 -5.87
C TYR A 104 14.32 13.07 -5.87
N ILE A 105 13.98 12.29 -4.83
CA ILE A 105 14.47 10.94 -4.59
C ILE A 105 13.25 10.02 -4.53
N PRO A 106 13.16 9.02 -5.42
CA PRO A 106 12.10 8.02 -5.34
C PRO A 106 12.09 7.33 -3.98
N LEU A 107 10.90 7.14 -3.40
CA LEU A 107 10.67 6.52 -2.09
C LEU A 107 11.26 5.11 -2.01
N TRP A 108 11.35 4.42 -3.15
CA TRP A 108 11.94 3.09 -3.24
C TRP A 108 13.37 3.03 -2.66
N TYR A 109 14.17 4.08 -2.78
CA TYR A 109 15.55 4.10 -2.25
C TYR A 109 15.63 4.06 -0.71
N PHE A 110 14.50 4.27 -0.03
CA PHE A 110 14.38 4.18 1.42
C PHE A 110 13.80 2.84 1.89
N LEU A 111 13.42 1.96 0.95
CA LEU A 111 12.89 0.64 1.26
C LEU A 111 14.01 -0.35 1.64
N PRO A 112 13.69 -1.44 2.38
CA PRO A 112 14.67 -2.47 2.76
C PRO A 112 15.40 -3.08 1.55
N GLU A 113 14.72 -3.24 0.42
CA GLU A 113 15.25 -3.81 -0.81
C GLU A 113 16.39 -2.95 -1.38
N ALA A 114 16.21 -1.63 -1.40
CA ALA A 114 17.23 -0.70 -1.84
C ALA A 114 18.42 -0.65 -0.88
N ALA A 115 18.19 -0.83 0.43
CA ALA A 115 19.26 -0.93 1.42
C ALA A 115 20.09 -2.21 1.25
N ALA A 116 19.45 -3.33 0.92
CA ALA A 116 20.14 -4.58 0.58
C ALA A 116 20.99 -4.42 -0.70
N GLU A 117 20.43 -3.79 -1.74
CA GLU A 117 21.18 -3.50 -2.98
C GLU A 117 22.38 -2.57 -2.72
N ALA A 118 22.20 -1.52 -1.91
CA ALA A 118 23.28 -0.63 -1.51
C ALA A 118 24.41 -1.37 -0.77
N LYS A 119 24.06 -2.38 0.03
CA LYS A 119 25.04 -3.19 0.77
C LYS A 119 25.85 -4.09 -0.17
N GLU A 120 25.23 -4.66 -1.20
CA GLU A 120 25.94 -5.45 -2.21
C GLU A 120 26.84 -4.57 -3.11
N GLN A 121 26.35 -3.42 -3.57
CA GLN A 121 27.17 -2.46 -4.34
C GLN A 121 28.39 -1.97 -3.57
N ASN A 122 28.26 -1.73 -2.25
CA ASN A 122 29.40 -1.34 -1.42
C ASN A 122 30.43 -2.48 -1.28
N LYS A 123 30.01 -3.76 -1.24
CA LYS A 123 30.93 -4.90 -1.22
C LYS A 123 31.67 -5.04 -2.55
N GLU A 124 30.96 -4.92 -3.67
CA GLU A 124 31.53 -5.02 -5.01
C GLU A 124 32.50 -3.86 -5.33
N SER A 125 32.23 -2.65 -4.81
CA SER A 125 33.11 -1.49 -5.02
C SER A 125 34.50 -1.65 -4.40
N VAL A 126 34.67 -2.55 -3.43
CA VAL A 126 35.97 -2.81 -2.79
C VAL A 126 36.86 -3.66 -3.69
N ASP A 127 36.29 -4.44 -4.63
CA ASP A 127 37.03 -5.52 -5.29
C ASP A 127 37.13 -5.44 -6.82
N THR A 128 36.56 -4.45 -7.51
CA THR A 128 36.56 -4.51 -8.99
C THR A 128 36.55 -3.17 -9.72
N ASN A 129 37.56 -2.96 -10.57
CA ASN A 129 37.56 -2.00 -11.70
C ASN A 129 36.58 -2.46 -12.79
N CYS A 130 35.30 -2.56 -12.47
CA CYS A 130 34.25 -2.83 -13.44
C CYS A 130 33.79 -1.52 -14.09
N PHE A 131 33.44 -1.60 -15.37
CA PHE A 131 32.83 -0.49 -16.13
C PHE A 131 31.48 -0.96 -16.67
N GLN A 132 30.48 -0.08 -16.61
CA GLN A 132 29.15 -0.29 -17.17
C GLN A 132 28.94 0.63 -18.37
N ILE A 133 28.19 0.15 -19.36
CA ILE A 133 27.83 0.95 -20.54
C ILE A 133 26.45 1.56 -20.27
N ALA A 134 26.37 2.89 -20.27
CA ALA A 134 25.12 3.62 -20.13
C ALA A 134 24.73 4.29 -21.46
N MET A 135 23.44 4.29 -21.79
CA MET A 135 22.86 5.11 -22.85
C MET A 135 22.39 6.44 -22.27
N ASP A 136 22.76 7.54 -22.92
CA ASP A 136 22.22 8.87 -22.63
C ASP A 136 20.98 9.12 -23.48
N ASP A 137 19.80 9.19 -22.84
CA ASP A 137 18.50 9.47 -23.47
C ASP A 137 18.26 10.98 -23.62
N SER A 138 19.27 11.70 -24.11
CA SER A 138 19.08 13.10 -24.52
C SER A 138 18.49 13.11 -25.93
N GLU A 139 17.24 13.57 -26.07
CA GLU A 139 16.47 13.61 -27.32
C GLU A 139 17.07 14.49 -28.43
N THR A 140 18.29 14.98 -28.29
CA THR A 140 18.96 15.81 -29.31
C THR A 140 20.23 15.13 -29.80
N SER A 141 20.06 14.38 -30.89
CA SER A 141 21.12 13.92 -31.81
C SER A 141 22.12 12.89 -31.24
N GLY A 142 21.76 11.61 -31.41
CA GLY A 142 22.67 10.46 -31.43
C GLY A 142 22.88 9.83 -30.06
N SER A 143 22.36 8.62 -29.87
CA SER A 143 22.56 7.82 -28.66
C SER A 143 24.05 7.62 -28.38
N LEU A 144 24.59 8.42 -27.45
CA LEU A 144 26.00 8.36 -27.06
C LEU A 144 26.14 7.23 -26.03
N LEU A 145 26.79 6.13 -26.42
CA LEU A 145 27.18 5.08 -25.48
C LEU A 145 28.34 5.60 -24.63
N THR A 146 28.11 5.77 -23.34
CA THR A 146 29.11 6.27 -22.42
C THR A 146 29.58 5.14 -21.51
N LEU A 147 30.90 4.95 -21.42
CA LEU A 147 31.49 4.02 -20.47
C LEU A 147 31.58 4.70 -19.11
N VAL A 148 30.82 4.21 -18.14
CA VAL A 148 30.79 4.75 -16.80
C VAL A 148 31.43 3.73 -15.84
N GLY A 149 32.31 4.17 -14.94
CA GLY A 149 32.84 3.26 -13.92
C GLY A 149 31.70 2.68 -13.09
N SER A 150 31.77 1.40 -12.71
CA SER A 150 30.75 0.73 -11.87
C SER A 150 30.55 1.38 -10.50
N HIS A 151 31.48 2.25 -10.08
CA HIS A 151 31.38 3.09 -8.89
C HIS A 151 30.55 4.37 -9.11
N ALA A 152 30.16 4.68 -10.35
CA ALA A 152 29.22 5.76 -10.58
C ALA A 152 27.87 5.33 -10.02
N ALA A 153 27.42 6.09 -9.04
CA ALA A 153 26.10 5.99 -8.47
C ALA A 153 25.04 6.23 -9.56
N CYS A 154 24.68 5.16 -10.27
CA CYS A 154 23.60 5.12 -11.25
C CYS A 154 22.30 4.74 -10.55
N ALA A 155 21.17 5.10 -11.17
CA ALA A 155 19.88 4.66 -10.68
C ALA A 155 19.81 3.13 -10.71
N SER A 156 19.26 2.52 -9.66
CA SER A 156 19.01 1.08 -9.65
C SER A 156 18.00 0.73 -10.75
N PRO A 157 18.22 -0.34 -11.54
CA PRO A 157 17.22 -0.84 -12.48
C PRO A 157 15.98 -1.41 -11.76
N ASN A 158 16.08 -1.70 -10.47
CA ASN A 158 14.98 -2.17 -9.63
C ASN A 158 14.17 -1.03 -9.02
N ALA A 159 14.54 0.22 -9.26
CA ALA A 159 13.87 1.38 -8.68
C ALA A 159 12.42 1.47 -9.16
N ILE A 160 11.48 1.34 -8.22
CA ILE A 160 10.05 1.43 -8.50
C ILE A 160 9.61 2.90 -8.40
N PRO A 161 8.87 3.44 -9.39
CA PRO A 161 8.28 4.77 -9.29
C PRO A 161 7.27 4.86 -8.12
N ASP A 162 7.24 6.00 -7.43
CA ASP A 162 6.37 6.19 -6.25
C ASP A 162 4.89 5.91 -6.53
N VAL A 163 4.40 6.20 -7.73
CA VAL A 163 3.01 5.94 -8.15
C VAL A 163 2.65 4.46 -8.24
N GLN A 164 3.65 3.57 -8.29
CA GLN A 164 3.49 2.12 -8.30
C GLN A 164 3.77 1.49 -6.93
N LEU A 165 4.18 2.29 -5.94
CA LEU A 165 4.34 1.82 -4.58
C LEU A 165 2.97 1.69 -3.91
N THR A 166 2.73 0.51 -3.35
CA THR A 166 1.54 0.24 -2.54
C THR A 166 1.81 0.63 -1.09
N TRP A 167 0.76 1.00 -0.36
CA TRP A 167 0.87 1.32 1.07
C TRP A 167 1.46 0.15 1.89
N ALA A 168 1.18 -1.09 1.48
CA ALA A 168 1.76 -2.27 2.10
C ALA A 168 3.29 -2.33 1.98
N GLN A 169 3.87 -1.84 0.88
CA GLN A 169 5.32 -1.75 0.68
C GLN A 169 5.96 -0.62 1.51
N LEU A 170 5.19 0.42 1.85
CA LEU A 170 5.64 1.50 2.75
C LEU A 170 5.63 1.09 4.23
N GLY A 171 5.07 -0.09 4.53
CA GLY A 171 5.09 -0.72 5.85
C GLY A 171 3.94 -0.26 6.75
N VAL A 172 3.43 -1.20 7.56
CA VAL A 172 2.51 -0.91 8.66
C VAL A 172 3.27 -1.16 9.95
N TYR A 173 3.58 -0.09 10.69
CA TYR A 173 4.29 -0.21 11.96
C TYR A 173 3.37 -0.80 13.04
N PRO A 174 3.76 -1.87 13.73
CA PRO A 174 3.04 -2.36 14.90
C PRO A 174 2.87 -1.26 15.96
N ASN A 175 1.74 -1.26 16.67
CA ASN A 175 1.37 -0.20 17.61
C ASN A 175 2.46 0.10 18.66
N LYS A 176 3.21 -0.91 19.10
CA LYS A 176 4.37 -0.74 20.00
C LYS A 176 5.47 0.18 19.45
N PHE A 177 5.73 0.13 18.14
CA PHE A 177 6.70 1.01 17.49
C PHE A 177 6.12 2.40 17.29
N ILE A 178 4.83 2.51 16.96
CA ILE A 178 4.13 3.80 16.88
C ILE A 178 4.25 4.54 18.22
N VAL A 179 3.98 3.85 19.34
CA VAL A 179 4.12 4.42 20.70
C VAL A 179 5.56 4.81 21.02
N MET A 180 6.54 3.99 20.63
CA MET A 180 7.96 4.28 20.83
C MET A 180 8.39 5.53 20.03
N PHE A 181 8.03 5.62 18.75
CA PHE A 181 8.34 6.80 17.93
C PHE A 181 7.62 8.05 18.45
N ALA A 182 6.34 7.95 18.80
CA ALA A 182 5.60 9.08 19.37
C ALA A 182 6.24 9.58 20.67
N GLY A 183 6.65 8.67 21.57
CA GLY A 183 7.35 9.03 22.79
C GLY A 183 8.75 9.60 22.53
N PHE A 184 9.45 9.12 21.50
CA PHE A 184 10.75 9.68 21.09
C PHE A 184 10.60 11.14 20.67
N TYR A 185 9.65 11.47 19.78
CA TYR A 185 9.40 12.84 19.38
C TYR A 185 8.96 13.72 20.55
N THR A 186 8.12 13.19 21.45
CA THR A 186 7.70 13.91 22.66
C THR A 186 8.88 14.21 23.58
N ASN A 187 9.80 13.25 23.76
CA ASN A 187 11.00 13.44 24.60
C ASN A 187 11.98 14.41 23.96
N MET A 188 12.10 14.42 22.63
CA MET A 188 12.92 15.40 21.92
C MET A 188 12.38 16.82 22.08
N ASP A 189 11.08 17.01 21.92
CA ASP A 189 10.41 18.32 22.07
C ASP A 189 10.52 18.88 23.50
N MET A 190 10.61 17.99 24.49
CA MET A 190 10.77 18.34 25.91
C MET A 190 12.23 18.40 26.38
N HIS A 191 13.20 18.19 25.49
CA HIS A 191 14.60 18.08 25.86
C HIS A 191 15.21 19.43 26.25
N GLN A 192 16.09 19.44 27.26
CA GLN A 192 16.71 20.67 27.75
C GLN A 192 17.57 21.38 26.70
N GLU A 193 18.18 20.61 25.79
CA GLU A 193 19.09 21.09 24.74
C GLU A 193 18.40 22.02 23.75
N LEU A 194 17.07 21.91 23.56
CA LEU A 194 16.33 22.87 22.73
C LEU A 194 16.34 24.29 23.29
N ARG A 195 16.78 24.50 24.54
CA ARG A 195 16.93 25.84 25.14
C ARG A 195 18.28 26.48 24.85
N GLU A 196 19.21 25.74 24.26
CA GLU A 196 20.55 26.21 23.90
C GLU A 196 20.56 26.89 22.52
N LEU A 197 21.62 27.68 22.26
CA LEU A 197 21.72 28.54 21.07
C LEU A 197 21.68 27.77 19.74
N GLU A 198 22.18 26.52 19.73
CA GLU A 198 22.18 25.62 18.57
C GLU A 198 21.35 24.34 18.81
N GLY A 199 20.50 24.37 19.84
CA GLY A 199 19.72 23.23 20.30
C GLY A 199 18.89 22.54 19.22
N GLU A 200 18.19 23.33 18.40
CA GLU A 200 17.38 22.82 17.30
C GLU A 200 18.22 22.05 16.27
N LEU A 201 19.43 22.53 15.96
CA LEU A 201 20.33 21.91 14.99
C LEU A 201 20.92 20.61 15.55
N VAL A 202 21.38 20.63 16.80
CA VAL A 202 21.91 19.45 17.50
C VAL A 202 20.83 18.38 17.61
N MET A 203 19.61 18.76 17.99
CA MET A 203 18.48 17.84 18.09
C MET A 203 18.06 17.29 16.72
N ALA A 204 18.03 18.11 15.66
CA ALA A 204 17.76 17.61 14.31
C ALA A 204 18.83 16.61 13.84
N HIS A 205 20.10 16.87 14.13
CA HIS A 205 21.20 15.97 13.80
C HIS A 205 21.11 14.66 14.60
N TYR A 206 20.84 14.76 15.90
CA TYR A 206 20.62 13.62 16.78
C TYR A 206 19.42 12.78 16.31
N HIS A 207 18.31 13.41 15.94
CA HIS A 207 17.13 12.74 15.36
C HIS A 207 17.52 11.89 14.14
N ALA A 208 18.14 12.53 13.14
CA ALA A 208 18.50 11.88 11.88
C ALA A 208 19.45 10.69 12.12
N LYS A 209 20.44 10.87 13.00
CA LYS A 209 21.36 9.82 13.45
C LYS A 209 20.60 8.65 14.09
N MET A 210 19.80 8.92 15.11
CA MET A 210 19.11 7.88 15.87
C MET A 210 18.09 7.11 15.02
N HIS A 211 17.35 7.79 14.16
CA HIS A 211 16.39 7.16 13.26
C HIS A 211 17.08 6.22 12.27
N LEU A 212 18.19 6.64 11.68
CA LEU A 212 19.01 5.81 10.78
C LEU A 212 19.61 4.61 11.53
N ALA A 213 20.15 4.83 12.73
CA ALA A 213 20.73 3.78 13.55
C ALA A 213 19.72 2.69 13.91
N TRP A 214 18.53 3.11 14.32
CA TRP A 214 17.45 2.20 14.67
C TRP A 214 17.07 1.30 13.50
N TYR A 215 16.92 1.87 12.31
CA TYR A 215 16.58 1.12 11.10
C TYR A 215 17.64 0.07 10.76
N ASN A 216 18.92 0.45 10.79
CA ASN A 216 20.03 -0.46 10.50
C ASN A 216 20.15 -1.62 11.49
N VAL A 217 19.79 -1.38 12.75
CA VAL A 217 19.91 -2.37 13.83
C VAL A 217 18.69 -3.28 13.88
N ASN A 218 17.52 -2.77 13.49
CA ASN A 218 16.32 -3.57 13.27
C ASN A 218 16.53 -4.61 12.17
N ASP A 219 17.24 -4.27 11.08
CA ASP A 219 17.65 -5.23 10.04
C ASP A 219 18.57 -6.35 10.58
N ARG A 220 19.41 -6.03 11.57
CA ARG A 220 20.28 -6.97 12.28
C ARG A 220 19.59 -7.78 13.37
N LYS A 221 18.27 -7.65 13.51
CA LYS A 221 17.44 -8.39 14.48
C LYS A 221 17.61 -7.99 15.94
N GLU A 222 18.25 -6.86 16.23
CA GLU A 222 18.51 -6.41 17.60
C GLU A 222 18.06 -4.95 17.86
N PRO A 223 16.82 -4.57 17.49
CA PRO A 223 16.39 -3.18 17.64
C PRO A 223 16.51 -2.71 19.10
N PHE A 224 16.68 -1.41 19.26
CA PHE A 224 16.85 -0.75 20.56
C PHE A 224 15.74 0.28 20.78
N ASP A 225 15.59 0.75 22.02
CA ASP A 225 14.47 1.61 22.42
C ASP A 225 14.80 3.09 22.15
N LEU A 226 14.08 3.72 21.21
CA LEU A 226 14.26 5.15 20.91
C LEU A 226 13.72 6.07 22.01
N LEU A 227 12.92 5.58 22.96
CA LEU A 227 12.42 6.40 24.05
C LEU A 227 13.55 6.96 24.94
N VAL A 228 14.69 6.28 24.97
CA VAL A 228 15.85 6.67 25.78
C VAL A 228 16.78 7.53 24.94
N ILE A 229 16.84 8.82 25.25
CA ILE A 229 17.81 9.73 24.64
C ILE A 229 19.20 9.39 25.18
N SER A 230 20.15 9.15 24.28
CA SER A 230 21.53 8.81 24.62
C SER A 230 22.37 10.09 24.66
N GLU A 231 22.59 10.61 25.86
CA GLU A 231 23.39 11.83 26.08
C GLU A 231 24.78 11.74 25.45
N SER A 232 25.41 10.56 25.45
CA SER A 232 26.73 10.35 24.85
C SER A 232 26.78 10.59 23.33
N ILE A 233 25.69 10.32 22.60
CA ILE A 233 25.58 10.58 21.16
C ILE A 233 25.20 12.04 20.93
N LEU A 234 24.46 12.62 21.86
CA LEU A 234 24.01 13.99 21.80
C LEU A 234 25.19 14.96 22.02
N GLU A 235 26.10 14.67 22.96
CA GLU A 235 27.35 15.40 23.17
C GLU A 235 28.34 15.33 21.99
N THR A 236 28.20 14.34 21.11
CA THR A 236 29.05 14.13 19.93
C THR A 236 28.39 14.56 18.61
N SER A 237 27.22 15.21 18.68
CA SER A 237 26.44 15.65 17.50
C SER A 237 26.55 17.14 17.23
#